data_AF-A0A4V2KRK4-F1
#
_entry.id   AF-A0A4V2KRK4-F1
#
_cell.length_a   1.000
_cell.length_b   1.000
_cell.length_c   1.000
_cell.angle_alpha   90.00
_cell.angle_beta   90.00
_cell.angle_gamma   90.00
#
_symmetry.space_group_name_H-M   'P 1'
#
loop_
_entity.id
_entity.type
_entity.pdbx_description
1 polymer ?
#
loop_
_entity_poly.entity_id
_entity_poly.type
_entity_poly.pdbx_seq_one_letter_code
_entity_poly.pdbx_strand_id
1 'polypeptide(L)'
;MDKEKTLIILWIIFGFVFVTAIDSIIYFIIHLMYFGLAELKVSYNVMTYIFPVLTFSIYALIAILVVKKINKNSNKQVLQFDEFPKNLLIILSTVILILYPLTNKFSGLYAEYSSGNTLIEIGEYLTFYGWFNIGFTISQILVLIGLAAYSIVKLKNFKQTNF
;
A
#
# COMPACT_ATOMS: atom_id res chain seq x y z
N MET A 1 -11.90 26.37 17.16
CA MET A 1 -12.44 25.24 16.37
C MET A 1 -13.03 24.23 17.34
N ASP A 2 -14.17 23.62 17.03
CA ASP A 2 -14.81 22.64 17.92
C ASP A 2 -13.94 21.37 18.05
N LYS A 3 -13.94 20.74 19.23
CA LYS A 3 -13.12 19.55 19.53
C LYS A 3 -13.48 18.41 18.58
N GLU A 4 -14.77 18.19 18.34
CA GLU A 4 -15.26 17.15 17.43
C GLU A 4 -14.79 17.37 15.99
N LYS A 5 -14.92 18.60 15.48
CA LYS A 5 -14.44 18.96 14.13
C LYS A 5 -12.94 18.71 13.99
N THR A 6 -12.18 19.01 15.03
CA THR A 6 -10.73 18.76 15.07
C THR A 6 -10.41 17.27 15.02
N LEU A 7 -11.14 16.44 15.78
CA LEU A 7 -10.95 14.99 15.79
C LEU A 7 -11.30 14.35 14.44
N ILE A 8 -12.37 14.81 13.78
CA ILE A 8 -12.73 14.33 12.43
C ILE A 8 -11.59 14.60 11.44
N ILE A 9 -11.05 15.82 11.43
CA ILE A 9 -9.92 16.17 10.57
C ILE A 9 -8.71 15.28 10.86
N LEU A 10 -8.38 15.05 12.13
CA LEU A 10 -7.27 14.18 12.53
C LEU A 10 -7.47 12.73 12.06
N TRP A 11 -8.69 12.19 12.14
CA TRP A 11 -8.99 10.85 11.65
C TRP A 11 -8.90 10.73 10.13
N ILE A 12 -9.29 11.76 9.39
CA ILE A 12 -9.11 11.82 7.94
C ILE A 12 -7.61 11.78 7.60
N ILE A 13 -6.81 12.65 8.23
CA ILE A 13 -5.34 12.68 8.05
C ILE A 13 -4.73 11.33 8.41
N PHE A 14 -5.14 10.73 9.52
CA PHE A 14 -4.68 9.41 9.94
C PHE A 14 -4.98 8.33 8.89
N GLY A 15 -6.18 8.34 8.29
CA GLY A 15 -6.54 7.42 7.22
C GLY A 15 -5.62 7.56 5.99
N PHE A 16 -5.32 8.79 5.57
CA PHE A 16 -4.37 9.04 4.48
C PHE A 16 -2.97 8.52 4.82
N VAL A 17 -2.44 8.91 5.99
CA VAL A 17 -1.11 8.46 6.45
C VAL A 17 -1.04 6.94 6.54
N PHE A 18 -2.10 6.29 7.03
CA PHE A 18 -2.15 4.84 7.13
C PHE A 18 -2.05 4.16 5.76
N VAL A 19 -2.82 4.62 4.77
CA VAL A 19 -2.78 4.07 3.41
C VAL A 19 -1.41 4.31 2.77
N THR A 20 -0.85 5.52 2.89
CA THR A 20 0.47 5.86 2.33
C THR A 20 1.60 5.06 2.98
N ALA A 21 1.52 4.80 4.30
CA ALA A 21 2.52 3.99 5.00
C ALA A 21 2.49 2.53 4.52
N ILE A 22 1.29 1.95 4.35
CA ILE A 22 1.16 0.59 3.79
C ILE A 22 1.73 0.54 2.38
N ASP A 23 1.36 1.50 1.53
CA ASP A 23 1.86 1.58 0.15
C ASP A 23 3.39 1.68 0.12
N SER A 24 3.98 2.55 0.95
CA SER A 24 5.44 2.70 1.06
C SER A 24 6.14 1.39 1.47
N ILE A 25 5.55 0.62 2.38
CA ILE A 25 6.09 -0.69 2.80
C ILE A 25 6.01 -1.70 1.65
N ILE A 26 4.86 -1.83 1.00
CA ILE A 26 4.68 -2.78 -0.11
C ILE A 26 5.62 -2.41 -1.26
N TYR A 27 5.68 -1.12 -1.61
CA TYR A 27 6.55 -0.58 -2.66
C TYR A 27 8.01 -0.95 -2.39
N PHE A 28 8.48 -0.74 -1.16
CA PHE A 28 9.84 -1.12 -0.75
C PHE A 28 10.10 -2.63 -0.86
N ILE A 29 9.20 -3.47 -0.32
CA ILE A 29 9.37 -4.94 -0.32
C ILE A 29 9.44 -5.48 -1.74
N ILE A 30 8.54 -5.03 -2.60
CA ILE A 30 8.49 -5.47 -3.99
C ILE A 30 9.72 -4.99 -4.78
N HIS A 31 10.24 -3.78 -4.52
CA HIS A 31 11.52 -3.35 -5.11
C HIS A 31 12.69 -4.22 -4.65
N LEU A 32 12.74 -4.59 -3.36
CA LEU A 32 13.74 -5.53 -2.87
C LEU A 32 13.64 -6.89 -3.57
N MET A 33 12.42 -7.40 -3.77
CA MET A 33 12.21 -8.63 -4.52
C MET A 33 12.65 -8.49 -5.98
N TYR A 34 12.37 -7.35 -6.61
CA TYR A 34 12.84 -7.05 -7.96
C TYR A 34 14.37 -7.11 -8.02
N PHE A 35 15.08 -6.38 -7.16
CA PHE A 35 16.54 -6.40 -7.14
C PHE A 35 17.07 -7.82 -6.94
N GLY A 36 16.50 -8.58 -6.00
CA GLY A 36 16.89 -9.96 -5.75
C GLY A 36 16.70 -10.87 -6.98
N LEU A 37 15.56 -10.80 -7.67
CA LEU A 37 15.32 -11.61 -8.85
C LEU A 37 16.16 -11.18 -10.06
N ALA A 38 16.47 -9.88 -10.18
CA ALA A 38 17.33 -9.36 -11.22
C ALA A 38 18.79 -9.82 -11.05
N GLU A 39 19.31 -9.85 -9.82
CA GLU A 39 20.63 -10.45 -9.52
C GLU A 39 20.66 -11.97 -9.79
N LEU A 40 19.53 -12.67 -9.60
CA LEU A 40 19.37 -14.07 -9.99
C LEU A 40 19.19 -14.27 -11.51
N LYS A 41 19.29 -13.20 -12.31
CA LYS A 41 19.17 -13.20 -13.77
C LYS A 41 17.84 -13.76 -14.29
N VAL A 42 16.76 -13.57 -13.53
CA VAL A 42 15.41 -13.85 -14.03
C VAL A 42 15.09 -12.87 -15.15
N SER A 43 14.43 -13.34 -16.22
CA SER A 43 14.09 -12.50 -17.36
C SER A 43 13.05 -11.42 -16.99
N TYR A 44 13.23 -10.21 -17.51
CA TYR A 44 12.27 -9.11 -17.40
C TYR A 44 10.89 -9.46 -17.96
N ASN A 45 10.81 -10.30 -19.00
CA ASN A 45 9.52 -10.77 -19.52
C ASN A 45 8.76 -11.59 -18.48
N VAL A 46 9.44 -12.46 -17.73
CA VAL A 46 8.81 -13.24 -16.65
C VAL A 46 8.38 -12.31 -15.50
N MET A 47 9.26 -11.39 -15.10
CA MET A 47 8.96 -10.40 -14.06
C MET A 47 7.77 -9.50 -14.39
N THR A 48 7.62 -9.11 -15.66
CA THR A 48 6.54 -8.24 -16.16
C THR A 48 5.15 -8.78 -15.80
N TYR A 49 4.96 -10.10 -15.82
CA TYR A 49 3.68 -10.72 -15.47
C TYR A 49 3.58 -11.05 -13.98
N ILE A 50 4.68 -11.49 -13.36
CA ILE A 50 4.66 -11.93 -11.96
C ILE A 50 4.44 -10.76 -10.99
N PHE A 51 5.14 -9.64 -11.20
CA PHE A 51 5.10 -8.53 -10.24
C PHE A 51 3.73 -7.88 -10.08
N PRO A 52 2.96 -7.58 -11.15
CA PRO A 52 1.61 -7.06 -10.98
C PRO A 52 0.69 -8.01 -10.19
N VAL A 53 0.77 -9.32 -10.47
CA VAL A 53 -0.03 -10.35 -9.76
C VAL A 53 0.37 -10.44 -8.30
N LEU A 54 1.68 -10.45 -8.02
CA LEU A 54 2.23 -10.49 -6.67
C LEU A 54 1.83 -9.25 -5.87
N THR A 55 2.00 -8.06 -6.45
CA THR A 55 1.63 -6.78 -5.84
C THR A 55 0.14 -6.75 -5.51
N PHE A 56 -0.73 -7.15 -6.45
CA PHE A 56 -2.17 -7.26 -6.20
C PHE A 56 -2.48 -8.23 -5.06
N SER A 57 -1.83 -9.40 -5.04
CA SER A 57 -2.04 -10.42 -4.02
C SER A 57 -1.68 -9.92 -2.63
N ILE A 58 -0.55 -9.21 -2.49
CA ILE A 58 -0.14 -8.61 -1.21
C ILE A 58 -1.13 -7.54 -0.76
N TYR A 59 -1.54 -6.64 -1.66
CA TYR A 59 -2.55 -5.63 -1.38
C TYR A 59 -3.89 -6.23 -0.93
N ALA A 60 -4.37 -7.27 -1.63
CA ALA A 60 -5.60 -7.98 -1.30
C ALA A 60 -5.49 -8.68 0.06
N LEU A 61 -4.36 -9.33 0.36
CA LEU A 61 -4.12 -9.97 1.66
C LEU A 61 -4.17 -8.95 2.80
N ILE A 62 -3.53 -7.80 2.65
CA ILE A 62 -3.56 -6.74 3.67
C ILE A 62 -5.00 -6.23 3.88
N ALA A 63 -5.74 -5.99 2.79
CA ALA A 63 -7.14 -5.57 2.89
C ALA A 63 -8.01 -6.61 3.62
N ILE A 64 -7.85 -7.90 3.31
CA ILE A 64 -8.55 -8.99 4.01
C ILE A 64 -8.19 -9.00 5.50
N LEU A 65 -6.91 -8.84 5.86
CA LEU A 65 -6.47 -8.78 7.25
C LEU A 65 -7.07 -7.58 8.00
N VAL A 66 -7.11 -6.41 7.37
CA VAL A 66 -7.74 -5.21 7.92
C VAL A 66 -9.24 -5.45 8.15
N VAL A 67 -9.96 -5.97 7.15
CA VAL A 67 -11.39 -6.29 7.27
C VAL A 67 -11.64 -7.30 8.39
N LYS A 68 -10.84 -8.36 8.46
CA LYS A 68 -10.94 -9.39 9.51
C LYS A 68 -10.71 -8.79 10.90
N LYS A 69 -9.75 -7.87 11.04
CA LYS A 69 -9.48 -7.17 12.30
C LYS A 69 -10.64 -6.28 12.71
N ILE A 70 -11.23 -5.54 11.76
CA ILE A 70 -12.40 -4.69 12.00
C ILE A 70 -13.61 -5.54 12.44
N ASN A 71 -13.86 -6.67 11.79
CA ASN A 71 -14.99 -7.56 12.14
C ASN A 71 -14.84 -8.20 13.52
N LYS A 72 -13.62 -8.55 13.94
CA LYS A 72 -13.37 -9.10 15.28
C LYS A 72 -13.64 -8.08 16.39
N ASN A 73 -13.43 -6.81 16.10
CA ASN A 73 -13.57 -5.73 17.08
C ASN A 73 -14.94 -5.04 17.04
N SER A 74 -15.77 -5.24 16.00
CA SER A 74 -17.04 -4.52 15.84
C SER A 74 -18.16 -4.88 16.82
N ASN A 75 -17.99 -5.92 17.65
CA ASN A 75 -18.93 -6.23 18.74
C ASN A 75 -18.64 -5.44 20.04
N LYS A 76 -17.56 -4.66 20.09
CA LYS A 76 -17.19 -3.85 21.26
C LYS A 76 -17.25 -2.35 20.90
N GLN A 77 -18.31 -1.71 21.41
CA GLN A 77 -18.51 -0.27 21.61
C GLN A 77 -18.79 0.61 20.38
N VAL A 78 -19.75 1.51 20.61
CA VAL A 78 -20.01 2.76 19.89
C VAL A 78 -18.69 3.51 19.73
N LEU A 79 -18.43 4.03 18.53
CA LEU A 79 -17.22 4.78 18.17
C LEU A 79 -17.12 6.06 19.03
N GLN A 80 -16.63 5.94 20.26
CA GLN A 80 -16.33 7.08 21.10
C GLN A 80 -14.98 7.64 20.61
N PHE A 81 -15.01 8.86 20.06
CA PHE A 81 -13.84 9.62 19.60
C PHE A 81 -12.97 10.11 20.78
N ASP A 82 -12.77 9.28 21.80
CA ASP A 82 -12.24 9.74 23.09
C ASP A 82 -10.73 9.92 23.04
N GLU A 83 -10.01 9.05 22.32
CA GLU A 83 -8.55 9.11 22.22
C GLU A 83 -8.03 8.86 20.79
N PHE A 84 -7.34 9.87 20.24
CA PHE A 84 -6.67 9.77 18.94
C PHE A 84 -5.31 9.06 19.07
N PRO A 85 -4.98 8.08 18.21
CA PRO A 85 -3.76 7.27 18.33
C PRO A 85 -2.51 8.02 17.85
N LYS A 86 -2.07 9.03 18.61
CA LYS A 86 -0.94 9.91 18.27
C LYS A 86 0.36 9.15 17.97
N ASN A 87 0.71 8.18 18.82
CA ASN A 87 1.95 7.40 18.66
C ASN A 87 1.95 6.61 17.35
N LEU A 88 0.81 6.03 16.98
CA LEU A 88 0.68 5.28 15.74
C LEU A 88 0.82 6.21 14.53
N LEU A 89 0.19 7.40 14.56
CA LEU A 89 0.37 8.40 13.52
C LEU A 89 1.86 8.76 13.33
N ILE A 90 2.58 9.03 14.42
CA ILE A 90 4.00 9.38 14.38
C ILE A 90 4.84 8.25 13.77
N ILE A 91 4.60 7.02 14.20
CA ILE A 91 5.31 5.84 13.67
C ILE A 91 5.05 5.70 12.16
N LEU A 92 3.80 5.76 11.72
CA LEU A 92 3.44 5.63 10.30
C LEU A 92 4.04 6.75 9.45
N SER A 93 3.99 8.00 9.93
CA SER A 93 4.64 9.12 9.25
C SER A 93 6.15 8.93 9.13
N THR A 94 6.80 8.43 10.19
CA THR A 94 8.23 8.13 10.18
C THR A 94 8.57 7.05 9.15
N VAL A 95 7.75 5.99 9.08
CA VAL A 95 7.89 4.92 8.09
C VAL A 95 7.84 5.48 6.67
N ILE A 96 6.88 6.37 6.36
CA ILE A 96 6.77 7.00 5.03
C ILE A 96 8.02 7.82 4.72
N LEU A 97 8.43 8.68 5.67
CA LEU A 97 9.57 9.57 5.49
C LEU A 97 10.90 8.84 5.28
N ILE A 98 11.02 7.62 5.81
CA ILE A 98 12.21 6.79 5.62
C ILE A 98 12.10 5.95 4.35
N LEU A 99 11.04 5.15 4.22
CA LEU A 99 10.95 4.14 3.17
C LEU A 99 10.78 4.72 1.78
N TYR A 100 10.00 5.81 1.63
CA TYR A 100 9.75 6.38 0.31
C TYR A 100 11.03 6.90 -0.37
N PRO A 101 11.81 7.83 0.25
CA PRO A 101 13.06 8.29 -0.37
C PRO A 101 14.10 7.18 -0.49
N LEU A 102 14.15 6.26 0.46
CA LEU A 102 15.09 5.14 0.45
C LEU A 102 14.83 4.19 -0.71
N THR A 103 13.56 3.85 -0.98
CA THR A 103 13.19 3.00 -2.12
C THR A 103 13.56 3.68 -3.44
N ASN A 104 13.24 4.98 -3.58
CA ASN A 104 13.58 5.73 -4.79
C ASN A 104 15.10 5.83 -4.99
N LYS A 105 15.86 6.06 -3.91
CA LYS A 105 17.33 6.11 -3.97
C LYS A 105 17.92 4.76 -4.37
N PHE A 106 17.44 3.65 -3.81
CA PHE A 106 17.92 2.31 -4.18
C PHE A 106 17.53 1.93 -5.60
N SER A 107 16.33 2.28 -6.05
CA SER A 107 15.90 2.09 -7.44
C SER A 107 16.82 2.82 -8.42
N GLY A 108 17.17 4.07 -8.14
CA GLY A 108 18.12 4.84 -8.94
C GLY A 108 19.52 4.23 -8.97
N LEU A 109 20.07 3.87 -7.80
CA LEU A 109 21.39 3.22 -7.71
C LEU A 109 21.42 1.88 -8.46
N TYR A 110 20.33 1.11 -8.40
CA TYR A 110 20.24 -0.15 -9.13
C TYR A 110 20.19 0.08 -10.65
N ALA A 111 19.41 1.04 -11.11
CA ALA A 111 19.36 1.40 -12.53
C ALA A 111 20.73 1.83 -13.09
N GLU A 112 21.48 2.64 -12.33
CA GLU A 112 22.85 3.02 -12.67
C GLU A 112 23.77 1.80 -12.78
N TYR A 113 23.75 0.91 -11.78
CA TYR A 113 24.54 -0.32 -11.77
C TYR A 113 24.20 -1.23 -12.96
N SER A 114 22.91 -1.46 -13.22
CA SER A 114 22.44 -2.31 -14.31
C SER A 114 22.82 -1.74 -15.69
N SER A 115 22.81 -0.41 -15.86
CA SER A 115 23.17 0.23 -17.14
C SER A 115 24.64 0.08 -17.54
N GLY A 116 25.54 -0.07 -16.56
CA GLY A 116 26.98 -0.30 -16.81
C GLY A 116 27.31 -1.72 -17.28
N ASN A 117 26.45 -2.69 -16.97
CA ASN A 117 26.55 -4.07 -17.43
C ASN A 117 25.69 -4.24 -18.70
N THR A 118 26.34 -4.11 -19.86
CA THR A 118 25.82 -4.12 -21.25
C THR A 118 24.95 -5.31 -21.71
N LEU A 119 24.43 -6.13 -20.79
CA LEU A 119 23.64 -7.34 -21.05
C LEU A 119 22.11 -7.12 -21.08
N ILE A 120 21.63 -5.90 -20.83
CA ILE A 120 20.18 -5.61 -20.73
C ILE A 120 19.73 -4.84 -21.97
N GLU A 121 18.81 -5.42 -22.74
CA GLU A 121 18.05 -4.65 -23.73
C GLU A 121 17.20 -3.62 -22.98
N ILE A 122 17.60 -2.36 -23.05
CA ILE A 122 16.93 -1.22 -22.40
C ILE A 122 15.41 -1.22 -22.68
N GLY A 123 14.99 -1.69 -23.86
CA GLY A 123 13.58 -1.84 -24.22
C GLY A 123 12.80 -2.83 -23.34
N GLU A 124 13.39 -3.99 -23.00
CA GLU A 124 12.76 -4.98 -22.12
C GLU A 124 12.64 -4.44 -20.69
N TYR A 125 13.70 -3.78 -20.19
CA TYR A 125 13.69 -3.14 -18.88
C TYR A 125 12.62 -2.04 -18.78
N LEU A 126 12.54 -1.13 -19.77
CA LEU A 126 11.54 -0.06 -19.80
C LEU A 126 10.11 -0.62 -19.83
N THR A 127 9.90 -1.68 -20.62
CA THR A 127 8.60 -2.36 -20.69
C THR A 127 8.22 -2.95 -19.33
N PHE A 128 9.13 -3.70 -18.71
CA PHE A 128 8.96 -4.24 -17.36
C PHE A 128 8.64 -3.13 -16.35
N TYR A 129 9.46 -2.08 -16.31
CA TYR A 129 9.33 -1.01 -15.34
C TYR A 129 8.00 -0.25 -15.48
N GLY A 130 7.53 -0.07 -16.72
CA GLY A 130 6.19 0.47 -17.00
C GLY A 130 5.08 -0.40 -16.42
N TRP A 131 5.07 -1.69 -16.75
CA TRP A 131 4.08 -2.65 -16.23
C TRP A 131 4.14 -2.80 -14.71
N PHE A 132 5.33 -2.75 -14.14
CA PHE A 132 5.56 -2.81 -12.72
C PHE A 132 4.88 -1.64 -11.99
N ASN A 133 5.09 -0.39 -12.44
CA ASN A 133 4.45 0.79 -11.82
C ASN A 133 2.93 0.86 -12.09
N ILE A 134 2.49 0.45 -13.28
CA ILE A 134 1.05 0.33 -13.58
C ILE A 134 0.41 -0.71 -12.67
N GLY A 135 1.05 -1.87 -12.47
CA GLY A 135 0.59 -2.94 -11.60
C GLY A 135 0.38 -2.47 -10.16
N PHE A 136 1.30 -1.65 -9.64
CA PHE A 136 1.12 -0.99 -8.34
C PHE A 136 -0.13 -0.12 -8.27
N THR A 137 -0.25 0.80 -9.22
CA THR A 137 -1.34 1.79 -9.23
C THR A 137 -2.70 1.11 -9.36
N ILE A 138 -2.84 0.16 -10.30
CA ILE A 138 -4.08 -0.59 -10.50
C ILE A 138 -4.42 -1.42 -9.25
N SER A 139 -3.44 -2.09 -8.65
CA SER A 139 -3.66 -2.89 -7.45
C SER A 139 -4.18 -2.06 -6.29
N GLN A 140 -3.55 -0.91 -6.05
CA GLN A 140 -3.94 0.03 -5.00
C GLN A 140 -5.38 0.53 -5.21
N ILE A 141 -5.71 0.97 -6.43
CA ILE A 141 -7.05 1.48 -6.77
C ILE A 141 -8.11 0.39 -6.58
N LEU A 142 -7.89 -0.82 -7.13
CA LEU A 142 -8.86 -1.90 -7.04
C LEU A 142 -9.13 -2.31 -5.58
N VAL A 143 -8.09 -2.41 -4.77
CA VAL A 143 -8.24 -2.76 -3.35
C VAL A 143 -8.93 -1.64 -2.56
N LEU A 144 -8.61 -0.38 -2.84
CA LEU A 144 -9.28 0.76 -2.19
C LEU A 144 -10.76 0.83 -2.55
N ILE A 145 -11.12 0.61 -3.83
CA ILE A 145 -12.51 0.48 -4.27
C ILE A 145 -13.21 -0.68 -3.54
N GLY A 146 -12.55 -1.84 -3.45
CA GLY A 146 -13.09 -3.00 -2.73
C GLY A 146 -13.36 -2.72 -1.25
N LEU A 147 -12.42 -2.08 -0.55
CA LEU A 147 -12.58 -1.68 0.85
C LEU A 147 -13.68 -0.63 1.04
N ALA A 148 -13.78 0.34 0.13
CA ALA A 148 -14.84 1.34 0.15
C ALA A 148 -16.22 0.70 -0.06
N ALA A 149 -16.36 -0.15 -1.07
CA ALA A 149 -17.60 -0.89 -1.34
C ALA A 149 -18.01 -1.76 -0.14
N TYR A 150 -17.07 -2.51 0.44
CA TYR A 150 -17.29 -3.28 1.66
C TYR A 150 -17.79 -2.41 2.82
N SER A 151 -17.15 -1.26 3.05
CA SER A 151 -17.50 -0.34 4.13
C SER A 151 -18.90 0.25 3.94
N ILE A 152 -19.29 0.60 2.72
CA ILE A 152 -20.63 1.11 2.38
C ILE A 152 -21.70 0.04 2.63
N VAL A 153 -21.45 -1.21 2.20
CA VAL A 153 -22.38 -2.33 2.44
C VAL A 153 -22.54 -2.56 3.94
N LYS A 154 -21.44 -2.59 4.68
CA LYS A 154 -21.46 -2.77 6.14
C LYS A 154 -22.25 -1.65 6.84
N LEU A 155 -22.10 -0.40 6.40
CA LEU A 155 -22.86 0.74 6.92
C LEU A 155 -24.37 0.58 6.71
N LYS A 156 -24.82 0.07 5.55
CA LYS A 156 -26.24 -0.19 5.28
C LYS A 156 -26.82 -1.23 6.26
N ASN A 157 -26.07 -2.29 6.54
CA ASN A 157 -26.50 -3.35 7.46
C ASN A 157 -26.68 -2.83 8.91
N PHE A 158 -25.86 -1.87 9.35
CA PHE A 158 -26.04 -1.20 10.65
C PHE A 158 -27.29 -0.31 10.73
N LYS A 159 -27.70 0.33 9.61
CA LYS A 159 -28.92 1.16 9.59
C LYS A 159 -30.20 0.32 9.64
N GLN A 160 -30.18 -0.90 9.12
CA GLN A 160 -31.34 -1.80 9.10
C GLN A 160 -31.57 -2.54 10.43
N THR A 161 -30.57 -2.64 11.30
CA THR A 161 -30.63 -3.38 12.58
C THR A 161 -31.07 -2.51 13.77
N ASN A 162 -31.21 -1.19 13.58
CA ASN A 162 -31.61 -0.23 14.62
C ASN A 162 -33.08 0.23 14.48
N PHE A 163 -33.94 -0.57 13.85
CA PHE A 163 -35.40 -0.37 13.79
C PHE A 163 -36.14 -1.61 14.27
#